data_AF-A0A095B0K0-F1
#
_entry.id   AF-A0A095B0K0-F1
#
_cell.length_a   1.000
_cell.length_b   1.000
_cell.length_c   1.000
_cell.angle_alpha   90.00
_cell.angle_beta   90.00
_cell.angle_gamma   90.00
#
_symmetry.space_group_name_H-M   'P 1'
#
loop_
_entity.id
_entity.type
_entity.pdbx_description
1 polymer ?
#
loop_
_entity_poly.entity_id
_entity_poly.type
_entity_poly.pdbx_seq_one_letter_code
_entity_poly.pdbx_strand_id
1 'polypeptide(L)'
;MKTFFLTGFTFGVALVSQSVFAQSAQPNAMMLAQANDRCMTTYAVRMTKTDAPDDKIFASAIEGCKDLKTQLYTAIDAEYAAAQASDLKAQLDAQAKPNFLNLLQKIRTDRAQRAGN
;
A
#
# COMPACT_ATOMS: atom_id res chain seq x y z
N MET A 1 -17.47 75.84 9.99
CA MET A 1 -18.47 75.02 9.28
C MET A 1 -17.75 73.78 8.77
N LYS A 2 -18.05 72.57 9.28
CA LYS A 2 -18.94 71.54 8.65
C LYS A 2 -18.51 71.28 7.19
N THR A 3 -18.14 70.09 6.70
CA THR A 3 -18.64 68.70 6.89
C THR A 3 -17.68 67.80 6.06
N PHE A 4 -17.04 66.75 6.59
CA PHE A 4 -17.40 65.31 6.57
C PHE A 4 -17.52 64.60 5.19
N PHE A 5 -16.97 63.35 5.17
CA PHE A 5 -17.22 62.19 4.29
C PHE A 5 -16.42 62.06 2.96
N LEU A 6 -16.01 60.89 2.46
CA LEU A 6 -16.14 59.45 2.82
C LEU A 6 -15.19 58.67 1.88
N THR A 7 -14.58 57.56 2.34
CA THR A 7 -14.20 56.33 1.59
C THR A 7 -13.33 56.40 0.32
N GLY A 8 -12.38 55.49 0.07
CA GLY A 8 -12.20 54.16 0.62
C GLY A 8 -10.79 53.66 0.35
N PHE A 9 -10.16 53.15 1.40
CA PHE A 9 -8.90 52.44 1.34
C PHE A 9 -9.22 51.02 0.87
N THR A 10 -9.07 50.75 -0.42
CA THR A 10 -9.20 49.41 -0.98
C THR A 10 -8.07 48.54 -0.42
N PHE A 11 -8.42 47.70 0.54
CA PHE A 11 -7.64 46.55 0.97
C PHE A 11 -7.44 45.63 -0.25
N GLY A 12 -6.30 45.79 -0.92
CA GLY A 12 -5.78 44.80 -1.85
C GLY A 12 -5.36 43.57 -1.05
N VAL A 13 -6.27 42.59 -0.95
CA VAL A 13 -5.93 41.24 -0.51
C VAL A 13 -5.04 40.65 -1.60
N ALA A 14 -3.73 40.83 -1.45
CA ALA A 14 -2.75 40.03 -2.16
C ALA A 14 -2.98 38.57 -1.72
N LEU A 15 -3.72 37.84 -2.54
CA LEU A 15 -3.75 36.38 -2.51
C LEU A 15 -2.32 35.92 -2.80
N VAL A 16 -1.52 35.82 -1.74
CA VAL A 16 -0.23 35.12 -1.80
C VAL A 16 -0.59 33.70 -2.17
N SER A 17 -0.39 33.37 -3.44
CA SER A 17 -0.38 32.02 -3.98
C SER A 17 0.74 31.25 -3.31
N GLN A 18 0.52 30.84 -2.06
CA GLN A 18 1.35 29.84 -1.41
C GLN A 18 1.01 28.53 -2.08
N SER A 19 1.78 28.23 -3.12
CA SER A 19 2.03 26.88 -3.60
C SER A 19 2.48 26.06 -2.40
N VAL A 20 1.51 25.48 -1.68
CA VAL A 20 1.78 24.38 -0.76
C VAL A 20 2.30 23.28 -1.66
N PHE A 21 3.63 23.22 -1.77
CA PHE A 21 4.31 22.01 -2.19
C PHE A 21 3.93 20.98 -1.14
N ALA A 22 2.86 20.24 -1.39
CA ALA A 22 2.62 18.97 -0.74
C ALA A 22 3.82 18.10 -1.12
N GLN A 23 4.87 18.14 -0.29
CA GLN A 23 5.92 17.15 -0.35
C GLN A 23 5.21 15.82 -0.17
N SER A 24 5.12 15.05 -1.24
CA SER A 24 4.66 13.67 -1.17
C SER A 24 5.65 12.95 -0.26
N ALA A 25 5.32 12.85 1.03
CA ALA A 25 6.04 12.01 1.95
C ALA A 25 6.04 10.62 1.31
N GLN A 26 7.23 10.10 1.01
CA GLN A 26 7.36 8.76 0.47
C GLN A 26 6.67 7.79 1.45
N PRO A 27 5.86 6.84 0.96
CA PRO A 27 5.16 5.92 1.84
C PRO A 27 6.18 5.12 2.64
N ASN A 28 5.99 5.04 3.95
CA ASN A 28 6.90 4.31 4.83
C ASN A 28 6.78 2.79 4.62
N ALA A 29 7.76 2.04 5.12
CA ALA A 29 7.85 0.60 4.98
C ALA A 29 6.60 -0.11 5.52
N MET A 30 6.02 0.37 6.63
CA MET A 30 4.80 -0.21 7.19
C MET A 30 3.60 -0.07 6.24
N MET A 31 3.40 1.11 5.64
CA MET A 31 2.34 1.33 4.66
C MET A 31 2.54 0.47 3.41
N LEU A 32 3.77 0.36 2.93
CA LEU A 32 4.11 -0.48 1.78
C LEU A 32 3.95 -1.98 2.06
N ALA A 33 4.23 -2.42 3.29
CA ALA A 33 3.98 -3.79 3.72
C ALA A 33 2.49 -4.12 3.67
N GLN A 34 1.66 -3.23 4.21
CA GLN A 34 0.20 -3.39 4.14
C GLN A 34 -0.32 -3.38 2.69
N ALA A 35 0.23 -2.51 1.83
CA ALA A 35 -0.13 -2.45 0.42
C ALA A 35 0.25 -3.75 -0.31
N ASN A 36 1.44 -4.30 -0.05
CA ASN A 36 1.88 -5.58 -0.58
C ASN A 36 0.96 -6.73 -0.12
N ASP A 37 0.60 -6.78 1.16
CA ASP A 37 -0.31 -7.80 1.69
C ASP A 37 -1.70 -7.73 1.05
N ARG A 38 -2.21 -6.52 0.82
CA ARG A 38 -3.47 -6.29 0.11
C ARG A 38 -3.40 -6.72 -1.35
N CYS A 39 -2.27 -6.47 -2.03
CA CYS A 39 -2.03 -6.93 -3.40
C CYS A 39 -2.08 -8.47 -3.46
N MET A 40 -1.30 -9.14 -2.61
CA MET A 40 -1.24 -10.60 -2.52
C MET A 40 -2.62 -11.18 -2.20
N THR A 41 -3.33 -10.63 -1.22
CA THR A 41 -4.68 -11.07 -0.85
C THR A 41 -5.67 -10.93 -2.01
N THR A 42 -5.60 -9.84 -2.77
CA THR A 42 -6.45 -9.63 -3.95
C THR A 42 -6.20 -10.71 -5.01
N TYR A 43 -4.93 -11.05 -5.27
CA TYR A 43 -4.59 -12.15 -6.16
C TYR A 43 -5.13 -13.49 -5.63
N ALA A 44 -4.94 -13.79 -4.35
CA ALA A 44 -5.46 -15.02 -3.73
C ALA A 44 -6.98 -15.15 -3.91
N VAL A 45 -7.74 -14.09 -3.60
CA VAL A 45 -9.21 -14.07 -3.77
C VAL A 45 -9.61 -14.21 -5.24
N ARG A 46 -8.92 -13.55 -6.16
CA ARG A 46 -9.25 -13.60 -7.59
C ARG A 46 -8.98 -14.98 -8.18
N MET A 47 -7.80 -15.51 -7.92
CA MET A 47 -7.28 -16.72 -8.55
C MET A 47 -7.85 -18.01 -7.95
N THR A 48 -8.32 -18.00 -6.70
CA THR A 48 -9.08 -19.14 -6.11
C THR A 48 -10.42 -19.41 -6.80
N LYS A 49 -10.85 -18.57 -7.75
CA LYS A 49 -12.01 -18.84 -8.63
C LYS A 49 -11.66 -19.70 -9.84
N THR A 50 -10.38 -20.00 -10.03
CA THR A 50 -9.84 -20.78 -11.15
C THR A 50 -9.33 -22.12 -10.65
N ASP A 51 -9.13 -23.06 -11.57
CA ASP A 51 -8.55 -24.38 -11.27
C ASP A 51 -7.01 -24.37 -11.24
N ALA A 52 -6.40 -23.18 -11.16
CA ALA A 52 -4.96 -23.05 -11.09
C ALA A 52 -4.42 -23.68 -9.80
N PRO A 53 -3.32 -24.45 -9.86
CA PRO A 53 -2.68 -25.00 -8.68
C PRO A 53 -2.02 -23.89 -7.84
N ASP A 54 -1.91 -24.11 -6.54
CA ASP A 54 -1.55 -23.07 -5.56
C ASP A 54 -0.20 -22.43 -5.81
N ASP A 55 0.78 -23.23 -6.21
CA ASP A 55 2.09 -22.74 -6.58
C ASP A 55 2.05 -21.78 -7.78
N LYS A 56 1.13 -22.00 -8.73
CA LYS A 56 0.95 -21.10 -9.88
C LYS A 56 0.21 -19.83 -9.48
N ILE A 57 -0.74 -19.92 -8.55
CA ILE A 57 -1.41 -18.75 -7.99
C ILE A 57 -0.40 -17.89 -7.22
N PHE A 58 0.45 -18.51 -6.39
CA PHE A 58 1.51 -17.80 -5.67
C PHE A 58 2.51 -17.15 -6.61
N ALA A 59 3.02 -17.87 -7.62
CA ALA A 59 3.93 -17.31 -8.61
C ALA A 59 3.32 -16.11 -9.33
N SER A 60 2.04 -16.20 -9.72
CA SER A 60 1.32 -15.09 -10.36
C SER A 60 1.16 -13.88 -9.43
N ALA A 61 0.92 -14.12 -8.12
CA ALA A 61 0.81 -13.06 -7.13
C ALA A 61 2.15 -12.36 -6.90
N ILE A 62 3.25 -13.11 -6.82
CA ILE A 62 4.60 -12.55 -6.68
C ILE A 62 4.95 -11.66 -7.89
N GLU A 63 4.72 -12.15 -9.10
CA GLU A 63 4.96 -11.37 -10.32
C GLU A 63 4.06 -10.12 -10.38
N GLY A 64 2.79 -10.28 -10.01
CA GLY A 64 1.81 -9.20 -10.03
C GLY A 64 2.03 -8.11 -8.97
N CYS A 65 2.71 -8.44 -7.86
CA CYS A 65 2.97 -7.51 -6.75
C CYS A 65 4.44 -7.08 -6.66
N LYS A 66 5.29 -7.45 -7.63
CA LYS A 66 6.75 -7.24 -7.57
C LYS A 66 7.19 -5.79 -7.39
N ASP A 67 6.47 -4.85 -8.01
CA ASP A 67 6.84 -3.43 -7.94
C ASP A 67 6.57 -2.86 -6.54
N LEU A 68 5.46 -3.28 -5.92
CA LEU A 68 5.16 -2.95 -4.51
C LEU A 68 6.18 -3.58 -3.56
N LYS A 69 6.55 -4.83 -3.79
CA LYS A 69 7.59 -5.50 -3.00
C LYS A 69 8.95 -4.81 -3.13
N THR A 70 9.28 -4.35 -4.33
CA THR A 70 10.53 -3.58 -4.57
C THR A 70 10.50 -2.25 -3.82
N GLN A 71 9.40 -1.50 -3.90
CA GLN A 71 9.23 -0.25 -3.14
C GLN A 71 9.32 -0.50 -1.62
N LEU A 72 8.69 -1.56 -1.13
CA LEU A 72 8.80 -1.98 0.27
C LEU A 72 10.25 -2.23 0.68
N TYR A 73 11.01 -2.96 -0.14
CA TYR A 73 12.40 -3.28 0.19
C TYR A 73 13.30 -2.05 0.18
N THR A 74 13.06 -1.13 -0.75
CA THR A 74 13.74 0.17 -0.76
C THR A 74 13.41 1.00 0.48
N ALA A 75 12.14 1.02 0.91
CA ALA A 75 11.75 1.72 2.13
C ALA A 75 12.36 1.09 3.38
N ILE A 76 12.43 -0.26 3.44
CA ILE A 76 13.11 -0.97 4.53
C ILE A 76 14.60 -0.61 4.58
N ASP A 77 15.29 -0.53 3.44
CA ASP A 77 16.70 -0.10 3.41
C ASP A 77 16.89 1.34 3.87
N ALA A 78 15.91 2.20 3.63
CA ALA A 78 15.95 3.60 4.01
C ALA A 78 15.64 3.82 5.50
N GLU A 79 14.79 2.99 6.11
CA GLU A 79 14.27 3.17 7.47
C GLU A 79 15.04 2.39 8.54
N TYR A 80 15.71 1.29 8.18
CA TYR A 80 16.34 0.38 9.13
C TYR A 80 17.85 0.29 8.91
N ALA A 81 18.59 -0.05 9.98
CA ALA A 81 20.01 -0.37 9.86
C ALA A 81 20.23 -1.60 8.97
N ALA A 82 21.31 -1.63 8.19
CA ALA A 82 21.52 -2.66 7.14
C ALA A 82 21.34 -4.11 7.62
N ALA A 83 21.83 -4.46 8.82
CA ALA A 83 21.64 -5.80 9.38
C ALA A 83 20.15 -6.10 9.68
N GLN A 84 19.43 -5.15 10.28
CA GLN A 84 18.00 -5.27 10.58
C GLN A 84 17.17 -5.30 9.30
N ALA A 85 17.51 -4.49 8.30
CA ALA A 85 16.86 -4.46 6.99
C ALA A 85 16.99 -5.83 6.29
N SER A 86 18.20 -6.40 6.28
CA SER A 86 18.47 -7.73 5.72
C SER A 86 17.67 -8.81 6.44
N ASP A 87 17.70 -8.84 7.77
CA ASP A 87 16.96 -9.83 8.57
C ASP A 87 15.46 -9.72 8.34
N LEU A 88 14.91 -8.49 8.32
CA LEU A 88 13.50 -8.25 8.09
C LEU A 88 13.07 -8.72 6.69
N LYS A 89 13.83 -8.41 5.65
CA LYS A 89 13.54 -8.86 4.28
C LYS A 89 13.56 -10.39 4.17
N ALA A 90 14.56 -11.03 4.78
CA ALA A 90 14.66 -12.48 4.80
C ALA A 90 13.46 -13.14 5.51
N GLN A 91 12.99 -12.55 6.62
CA GLN A 91 11.78 -13.01 7.30
C GLN A 91 10.52 -12.83 6.44
N LEU A 92 10.36 -11.68 5.79
CA LEU A 92 9.25 -11.44 4.87
C LEU A 92 9.23 -12.47 3.73
N ASP A 93 10.39 -12.79 3.14
CA ASP A 93 10.53 -13.79 2.09
C ASP A 93 10.22 -15.20 2.57
N ALA A 94 10.76 -15.59 3.72
CA ALA A 94 10.56 -16.92 4.30
C ALA A 94 9.08 -17.17 4.63
N GLN A 95 8.35 -16.13 5.06
CA GLN A 95 6.94 -16.24 5.45
C GLN A 95 5.97 -16.01 4.30
N ALA A 96 6.40 -15.41 3.18
CA ALA A 96 5.52 -15.04 2.08
C ALA A 96 4.73 -16.24 1.52
N LYS A 97 5.43 -17.33 1.16
CA LYS A 97 4.78 -18.53 0.61
C LYS A 97 3.87 -19.23 1.61
N PRO A 98 4.32 -19.63 2.83
CA PRO A 98 3.45 -20.34 3.76
C PRO A 98 2.21 -19.53 4.16
N ASN A 99 2.34 -18.22 4.39
CA ASN A 99 1.21 -17.36 4.71
C ASN A 99 0.20 -17.28 3.55
N PHE A 100 0.70 -17.15 2.32
CA PHE A 100 -0.15 -17.10 1.14
C PHE A 100 -0.91 -18.41 0.90
N LEU A 101 -0.25 -19.56 1.05
CA LEU A 101 -0.89 -20.86 0.90
C LEU A 101 -1.98 -21.11 1.95
N ASN A 102 -1.72 -20.74 3.21
CA ASN A 102 -2.73 -20.80 4.27
C ASN A 102 -3.94 -19.92 3.92
N LEU A 103 -3.70 -18.69 3.44
CA LEU A 103 -4.77 -17.81 2.97
C LEU A 103 -5.59 -18.42 1.83
N LEU A 104 -4.96 -19.04 0.83
CA LEU A 104 -5.66 -19.73 -0.26
C LEU A 104 -6.57 -20.84 0.26
N GLN A 105 -6.04 -21.67 1.16
CA GLN A 105 -6.80 -22.78 1.75
C GLN A 105 -8.01 -22.26 2.52
N LYS A 106 -7.85 -21.22 3.33
CA LYS A 106 -8.95 -20.57 4.05
C LYS A 106 -10.03 -20.06 3.10
N ILE A 107 -9.64 -19.33 2.04
CA ILE A 107 -10.60 -18.79 1.07
C ILE A 107 -11.40 -19.92 0.38
N ARG A 108 -10.76 -21.04 0.05
CA ARG A 108 -11.44 -22.18 -0.57
C ARG A 108 -12.42 -22.83 0.40
N THR A 109 -12.00 -23.07 1.64
CA THR A 109 -12.87 -23.61 2.69
C THR A 109 -14.10 -22.72 2.90
N ASP A 110 -13.89 -21.40 3.03
CA ASP A 110 -14.98 -20.44 3.21
C ASP A 110 -15.97 -20.45 2.04
N ARG A 111 -15.50 -20.66 0.81
CA ARG A 111 -16.36 -20.77 -0.38
C ARG A 111 -17.13 -22.08 -0.44
N ALA A 112 -16.48 -23.20 -0.15
CA ALA A 112 -17.13 -24.51 -0.11
C ALA A 112 -18.26 -24.52 0.92
N GLN A 113 -18.04 -23.93 2.11
CA GLN A 113 -19.06 -23.79 3.14
C GLN A 113 -20.26 -22.94 2.67
N ARG A 114 -20.02 -21.86 1.94
CA ARG A 114 -21.10 -21.00 1.41
C ARG A 114 -21.86 -21.62 0.24
N ALA A 115 -21.25 -22.53 -0.51
CA ALA A 115 -21.90 -23.22 -1.63
C ALA A 115 -22.78 -24.40 -1.17
N GLY A 116 -22.56 -24.92 0.05
CA GLY A 116 -23.37 -25.98 0.66
C GLY A 116 -24.55 -25.48 1.49
N ASN A 117 -24.70 -24.17 1.67
CA ASN A 117 -25.85 -23.49 2.27
C ASN A 117 -26.77 -22.94 1.19
#